data_AF-A0A9P6QET5-F1
#
_entry.id   AF-A0A9P6QET5-F1
#
_cell.length_a   1.000
_cell.length_b   1.000
_cell.length_c   1.000
_cell.angle_alpha   90.00
_cell.angle_beta   90.00
_cell.angle_gamma   90.00
#
_symmetry.space_group_name_H-M   'P 1'
#
loop_
_entity.id
_entity.type
_entity.pdbx_description
1 polymer ?
#
loop_
_entity_poly.entity_id
_entity_poly.type
_entity_poly.pdbx_seq_one_letter_code
_entity_poly.pdbx_strand_id
1 'polypeptide(L)'
;MNTVDPIDKANLTLLLGEDWRRSRSMDANPRPGMMEIGRAIAPEKPVRPDNLDIVRPGHGVRVGRAGSIALANVETWAIDVSVCNIAAYGYYTLTSSGTKVDPDASGEQLAKEYRMPIRFFDDFIQMACDEAKHFKWFYYRLEDLGAHYGDLPVHASIWDSVLDTAHSMLARMAVVHMVHEARGLDVNPSTIARFDKSGDVVSARMLELVHADEVVHVQIGHRWFCYLLMKHEGIGKLAQDIDEDGNGELYEFRQVAQPPVNDDGTEAQVDPVEAQRRKRFQEIVVQFFKGALKPPFNTLDRSKGGMTRGWYEPLVVVRERTGFRPVTGRRHAVKDKDKSKSVDATEKPKPTPSMTLKDLAEALPQAPGDAEDFK
;
A
#
# COMPACT_ATOMS: atom_id res chain seq x y z
N MET A 1 4.70 15.64 -6.99
CA MET A 1 3.89 14.43 -7.28
C MET A 1 2.42 14.72 -7.63
N ASN A 2 2.00 16.00 -7.70
CA ASN A 2 0.64 16.35 -8.16
C ASN A 2 0.57 16.41 -9.70
N THR A 3 0.60 15.25 -10.35
CA THR A 3 0.52 15.11 -11.81
C THR A 3 -0.64 14.18 -12.19
N VAL A 4 -1.22 14.43 -13.37
CA VAL A 4 -2.31 13.63 -13.96
C VAL A 4 -1.75 12.34 -14.54
N ASP A 5 -0.57 12.40 -15.16
CA ASP A 5 0.06 11.25 -15.81
C ASP A 5 0.60 10.26 -14.74
N PRO A 6 0.11 9.01 -14.73
CA PRO A 6 0.52 8.04 -13.73
C PRO A 6 1.98 7.55 -13.90
N ILE A 7 2.54 7.59 -15.13
CA ILE A 7 3.95 7.29 -15.37
C ILE A 7 4.84 8.41 -14.86
N ASP A 8 4.50 9.67 -15.12
CA ASP A 8 5.23 10.80 -14.54
C ASP A 8 5.18 10.77 -13.01
N LYS A 9 4.05 10.38 -12.43
CA LYS A 9 3.93 10.19 -10.99
C LYS A 9 4.94 9.16 -10.49
N ALA A 10 4.98 7.98 -11.09
CA ALA A 10 5.93 6.93 -10.71
C ALA A 10 7.38 7.38 -10.88
N ASN A 11 7.72 8.07 -11.97
CA ASN A 11 9.06 8.60 -12.20
C ASN A 11 9.47 9.64 -11.14
N LEU A 12 8.57 10.58 -10.80
CA LEU A 12 8.81 11.56 -9.75
C LEU A 12 8.98 10.91 -8.37
N THR A 13 8.24 9.83 -8.08
CA THR A 13 8.39 9.07 -6.85
C THR A 13 9.75 8.38 -6.76
N LEU A 14 10.21 7.77 -7.86
CA LEU A 14 11.54 7.15 -7.90
C LEU A 14 12.66 8.20 -7.74
N LEU A 15 12.51 9.35 -8.38
CA LEU A 15 13.44 10.48 -8.21
C LEU A 15 13.48 10.96 -6.76
N LEU A 16 12.33 11.09 -6.09
CA LEU A 16 12.27 11.40 -4.67
C LEU A 16 13.05 10.38 -3.83
N GLY A 17 12.90 9.08 -4.10
CA GLY A 17 13.62 8.05 -3.37
C GLY A 17 15.12 8.03 -3.65
N GLU A 18 15.56 8.39 -4.85
CA GLU A 18 16.97 8.59 -5.18
C GLU A 18 17.56 9.78 -4.44
N ASP A 19 16.89 10.93 -4.49
CA ASP A 19 17.34 12.15 -3.80
C ASP A 19 17.35 11.96 -2.28
N TRP A 20 16.34 11.27 -1.74
CA TRP A 20 16.30 10.88 -0.34
C TRP A 20 17.53 10.02 0.02
N ARG A 21 17.74 8.89 -0.66
CA ARG A 21 18.89 8.01 -0.39
C ARG A 21 20.23 8.72 -0.56
N ARG A 22 20.37 9.59 -1.58
CA ARG A 22 21.58 10.41 -1.78
C ARG A 22 21.82 11.34 -0.61
N SER A 23 20.77 11.95 -0.06
CA SER A 23 20.86 12.80 1.14
C SER A 23 21.23 12.01 2.41
N ARG A 24 21.01 10.69 2.41
CA ARG A 24 21.33 9.77 3.52
C ARG A 24 22.67 9.04 3.36
N SER A 25 23.28 9.03 2.17
CA SER A 25 24.53 8.31 1.91
C SER A 25 25.79 9.15 2.23
N MET A 26 26.64 8.60 3.10
CA MET A 26 28.00 8.99 3.55
C MET A 26 28.15 10.06 4.67
N ASP A 27 28.61 9.52 5.82
CA ASP A 27 29.19 10.05 7.06
C ASP A 27 28.33 10.87 8.02
N ALA A 28 28.29 10.37 9.26
CA ALA A 28 27.74 10.93 10.48
C ALA A 28 28.30 12.33 10.80
N ASN A 29 27.70 13.36 10.19
CA ASN A 29 27.59 14.73 10.69
C ASN A 29 26.66 15.48 9.71
N PRO A 30 25.82 16.43 10.15
CA PRO A 30 24.98 17.17 9.22
C PRO A 30 25.87 17.98 8.26
N ARG A 31 25.98 17.52 7.01
CA ARG A 31 26.67 18.25 5.94
C ARG A 31 25.75 19.30 5.33
N PRO A 32 26.31 20.37 4.73
CA PRO A 32 25.58 21.21 3.79
C PRO A 32 24.99 20.35 2.66
N GLY A 33 23.66 20.33 2.50
CA GLY A 33 22.97 19.55 1.45
C GLY A 33 22.16 18.34 1.92
N MET A 34 22.04 18.10 3.23
CA MET A 34 21.00 17.18 3.74
C MET A 34 19.62 17.67 3.33
N MET A 35 18.77 16.75 2.85
CA MET A 35 17.38 17.09 2.55
C MET A 35 16.68 17.44 3.86
N GLU A 36 16.30 18.70 4.02
CA GLU A 36 15.54 19.14 5.18
C GLU A 36 14.14 18.52 5.13
N ILE A 37 13.71 17.92 6.24
CA ILE A 37 12.35 17.41 6.38
C ILE A 37 11.43 18.60 6.63
N GLY A 38 10.85 19.13 5.56
CA GLY A 38 9.86 20.20 5.63
C GLY A 38 8.46 19.71 6.04
N ARG A 39 7.52 20.65 6.14
CA ARG A 39 6.08 20.35 6.24
C ARG A 39 5.44 20.42 4.85
N ALA A 40 4.41 19.61 4.63
CA ALA A 40 3.62 19.62 3.41
C ALA A 40 2.15 19.39 3.73
N ILE A 41 1.26 19.92 2.90
CA ILE A 41 -0.17 19.63 2.97
C ILE A 41 -0.47 18.55 1.93
N ALA A 42 -0.93 17.40 2.40
CA ALA A 42 -1.39 16.34 1.50
C ALA A 42 -2.64 16.81 0.75
N PRO A 43 -2.77 16.54 -0.57
CA PRO A 43 -3.98 16.86 -1.30
C PRO A 43 -5.18 16.07 -0.76
N GLU A 44 -6.37 16.67 -0.79
CA GLU A 44 -7.61 15.99 -0.38
C GLU A 44 -7.86 14.74 -1.24
N LYS A 45 -7.61 14.87 -2.55
CA LYS A 45 -7.66 13.75 -3.49
C LYS A 45 -6.51 13.84 -4.50
N PRO A 46 -5.76 12.74 -4.71
CA PRO A 46 -4.77 12.64 -5.76
C PRO A 46 -5.39 12.80 -7.13
N VAL A 47 -4.71 13.56 -7.97
CA VAL A 47 -5.13 13.76 -9.36
C VAL A 47 -5.04 12.44 -10.12
N ARG A 48 -5.98 12.24 -11.05
CA ARG A 48 -6.09 11.09 -11.94
C ARG A 48 -6.52 11.56 -13.34
N PRO A 49 -6.21 10.80 -14.39
CA PRO A 49 -6.73 11.05 -15.74
C PRO A 49 -8.27 11.00 -15.80
N ASP A 50 -8.87 11.82 -16.66
CA ASP A 50 -10.33 11.89 -16.84
C ASP A 50 -10.92 10.61 -17.45
N ASN A 51 -10.10 9.80 -18.13
CA ASN A 51 -10.53 8.53 -18.71
C ASN A 51 -10.63 7.39 -17.67
N LEU A 52 -10.32 7.66 -16.39
CA LEU A 52 -10.38 6.64 -15.34
C LEU A 52 -11.78 6.54 -14.73
N ASP A 53 -12.51 5.46 -15.06
CA ASP A 53 -13.83 5.18 -14.47
C ASP A 53 -13.71 4.62 -13.04
N ILE A 54 -14.03 5.44 -12.04
CA ILE A 54 -13.97 5.05 -10.62
C ILE A 54 -15.35 4.60 -10.14
N VAL A 55 -15.44 3.34 -9.76
CA VAL A 55 -16.68 2.66 -9.35
C VAL A 55 -16.62 2.17 -7.90
N ARG A 56 -17.77 1.87 -7.30
CA ARG A 56 -17.86 1.33 -5.93
C ARG A 56 -17.47 -0.15 -5.87
N PRO A 57 -16.81 -0.62 -4.78
CA PRO A 57 -16.47 -2.03 -4.62
C PRO A 57 -17.63 -2.98 -4.92
N GLY A 58 -17.40 -3.96 -5.79
CA GLY A 58 -18.42 -4.94 -6.21
C GLY A 58 -19.28 -4.52 -7.42
N HIS A 59 -19.12 -3.29 -7.91
CA HIS A 59 -19.68 -2.81 -9.17
C HIS A 59 -18.56 -2.61 -10.19
N GLY A 60 -18.17 -3.66 -10.90
CA GLY A 60 -17.17 -3.63 -11.97
C GLY A 60 -17.42 -4.73 -12.99
N VAL A 61 -16.94 -4.55 -14.23
CA VAL A 61 -17.05 -5.57 -15.28
C VAL A 61 -16.24 -6.80 -14.87
N ARG A 62 -16.74 -8.02 -15.15
CA ARG A 62 -15.97 -9.26 -14.94
C ARG A 62 -14.69 -9.19 -15.79
N VAL A 63 -13.58 -8.98 -15.11
CA VAL A 63 -12.27 -8.87 -15.74
C VAL A 63 -11.81 -10.27 -16.15
N GLY A 64 -11.67 -10.49 -17.46
CA GLY A 64 -11.18 -11.74 -18.05
C GLY A 64 -9.67 -11.91 -17.86
N ARG A 65 -8.91 -12.08 -18.94
CA ARG A 65 -7.42 -12.10 -18.92
C ARG A 65 -6.79 -10.80 -18.37
N ALA A 66 -7.59 -9.76 -18.20
CA ALA A 66 -7.17 -8.43 -17.78
C ALA A 66 -6.96 -8.25 -16.26
N GLY A 67 -6.71 -9.33 -15.50
CA GLY A 67 -6.46 -9.24 -14.05
C GLY A 67 -5.34 -8.26 -13.68
N SER A 68 -4.34 -8.12 -14.56
CA SER A 68 -3.23 -7.18 -14.45
C SER A 68 -3.67 -5.70 -14.50
N ILE A 69 -4.82 -5.37 -15.14
CA ILE A 69 -5.28 -3.98 -15.33
C ILE A 69 -5.76 -3.36 -14.01
N ALA A 70 -6.35 -4.19 -13.15
CA ALA A 70 -6.81 -3.72 -11.84
C ALA A 70 -5.64 -3.42 -10.89
N LEU A 71 -4.52 -4.16 -11.01
CA LEU A 71 -3.36 -4.05 -10.12
C LEU A 71 -2.63 -2.71 -10.31
N ALA A 72 -2.38 -2.28 -11.55
CA ALA A 72 -1.71 -0.99 -11.82
C ALA A 72 -2.42 0.19 -11.12
N ASN A 73 -3.74 0.18 -11.06
CA ASN A 73 -4.49 1.24 -10.40
C ASN A 73 -4.32 1.23 -8.89
N VAL A 74 -4.28 0.04 -8.27
CA VAL A 74 -4.00 -0.13 -6.85
C VAL A 74 -2.65 0.49 -6.51
N GLU A 75 -1.61 0.22 -7.32
CA GLU A 75 -0.26 0.74 -7.04
C GLU A 75 -0.19 2.26 -7.10
N THR A 76 -0.91 2.91 -8.03
CA THR A 76 -0.96 4.38 -8.03
C THR A 76 -1.57 4.95 -6.75
N TRP A 77 -2.55 4.28 -6.16
CA TRP A 77 -3.11 4.69 -4.87
C TRP A 77 -2.11 4.44 -3.75
N ALA A 78 -1.38 3.34 -3.77
CA ALA A 78 -0.36 2.99 -2.78
C ALA A 78 0.83 3.98 -2.77
N ILE A 79 1.28 4.44 -3.95
CA ILE A 79 2.22 5.56 -4.07
C ILE A 79 1.71 6.80 -3.33
N ASP A 80 0.47 7.23 -3.65
CA ASP A 80 -0.12 8.42 -3.06
C ASP A 80 -0.32 8.28 -1.55
N VAL A 81 -0.72 7.10 -1.08
CA VAL A 81 -0.89 6.77 0.35
C VAL A 81 0.43 6.93 1.08
N SER A 82 1.50 6.35 0.55
CA SER A 82 2.83 6.36 1.17
C SER A 82 3.34 7.79 1.37
N VAL A 83 3.24 8.60 0.32
CA VAL A 83 3.60 10.02 0.34
C VAL A 83 2.68 10.83 1.26
N CYS A 84 1.37 10.52 1.25
CA CYS A 84 0.40 11.17 2.12
C CYS A 84 0.71 10.92 3.60
N ASN A 85 1.19 9.73 3.97
CA ASN A 85 1.60 9.46 5.35
C ASN A 85 2.77 10.34 5.77
N ILE A 86 3.75 10.56 4.89
CA ILE A 86 4.88 11.45 5.15
C ILE A 86 4.41 12.89 5.32
N ALA A 87 3.65 13.40 4.35
CA ALA A 87 3.18 14.79 4.38
C ALA A 87 2.29 15.07 5.60
N ALA A 88 1.40 14.13 5.91
CA ALA A 88 0.35 14.37 6.89
C ALA A 88 0.73 13.96 8.32
N TYR A 89 1.68 13.03 8.49
CA TYR A 89 2.07 12.50 9.80
C TYR A 89 3.58 12.54 10.07
N GLY A 90 4.40 13.09 9.17
CA GLY A 90 5.82 13.32 9.44
C GLY A 90 6.05 14.21 10.67
N TYR A 91 5.08 15.08 10.94
CA TYR A 91 4.94 15.80 12.20
C TYR A 91 3.55 15.53 12.78
N TYR A 92 3.49 15.27 14.08
CA TYR A 92 2.25 14.93 14.80
C TYR A 92 2.24 15.59 16.18
N THR A 93 1.07 15.70 16.80
CA THR A 93 0.97 16.15 18.19
C THR A 93 0.77 14.95 19.12
N LEU A 94 1.24 15.05 20.39
CA LEU A 94 0.94 14.04 21.42
C LEU A 94 -0.54 14.03 21.88
N THR A 95 -1.41 14.84 21.26
CA THR A 95 -2.85 14.68 21.46
C THR A 95 -3.27 13.27 21.01
N SER A 96 -4.30 12.72 21.64
CA SER A 96 -4.72 11.32 21.48
C SER A 96 -4.70 10.85 20.02
N SER A 97 -4.12 9.67 19.77
CA SER A 97 -4.11 8.95 18.48
C SER A 97 -3.22 9.47 17.35
N GLY A 98 -2.21 10.30 17.63
CA GLY A 98 -1.29 10.81 16.61
C GLY A 98 -1.99 11.71 15.60
N THR A 99 -2.83 12.61 16.12
CA THR A 99 -3.62 13.54 15.28
C THR A 99 -2.67 14.48 14.53
N LYS A 100 -2.95 14.69 13.24
CA LYS A 100 -2.20 15.61 12.37
C LYS A 100 -2.10 16.99 13.00
N VAL A 101 -0.94 17.63 12.86
CA VAL A 101 -0.79 19.03 13.22
C VAL A 101 -1.63 19.86 12.24
N ASP A 102 -2.39 20.82 12.76
CA ASP A 102 -3.07 21.80 11.91
C ASP A 102 -2.01 22.59 11.13
N PRO A 103 -2.05 22.63 9.78
CA PRO A 103 -1.08 23.38 8.99
C PRO A 103 -1.04 24.88 9.33
N ASP A 104 -2.12 25.43 9.89
CA ASP A 104 -2.22 26.83 10.32
C ASP A 104 -1.92 27.02 11.82
N ALA A 105 -1.51 25.96 12.53
CA ALA A 105 -1.10 26.07 13.93
C ALA A 105 0.01 27.12 14.08
N SER A 106 -0.05 27.92 15.14
CA SER A 106 1.00 28.88 15.50
C SER A 106 1.18 28.92 17.03
N GLY A 107 2.34 29.38 17.50
CA GLY A 107 2.62 29.58 18.92
C GLY A 107 2.65 28.29 19.74
N GLU A 108 1.88 28.26 20.84
CA GLU A 108 1.91 27.21 21.88
C GLU A 108 1.44 25.83 21.39
N GLN A 109 0.72 25.78 20.27
CA GLN A 109 0.22 24.55 19.64
C GLN A 109 1.33 23.81 18.87
N LEU A 110 2.29 24.54 18.29
CA LEU A 110 3.53 23.98 17.70
C LEU A 110 4.52 23.50 18.77
N ALA A 111 4.52 24.10 19.96
CA ALA A 111 5.45 23.72 21.02
C ALA A 111 5.25 22.27 21.53
N LYS A 112 4.16 21.60 21.11
CA LYS A 112 3.82 20.20 21.42
C LYS A 112 3.91 19.27 20.20
N GLU A 113 4.52 19.75 19.12
CA GLU A 113 4.75 18.97 17.90
C GLU A 113 5.95 18.03 18.09
N TYR A 114 5.78 16.81 17.60
CA TYR A 114 6.81 15.78 17.56
C TYR A 114 7.03 15.38 16.12
N ARG A 115 8.29 15.34 15.71
CA ARG A 115 8.67 14.76 14.43
C ARG A 115 8.69 13.23 14.58
N MET A 116 8.25 12.52 13.54
CA MET A 116 8.47 11.08 13.46
C MET A 116 9.98 10.77 13.39
N PRO A 117 10.42 9.59 13.86
CA PRO A 117 11.80 9.15 13.67
C PRO A 117 12.19 9.10 12.19
N ILE A 118 13.46 9.29 11.86
CA ILE A 118 13.91 9.34 10.46
C ILE A 118 13.50 8.10 9.65
N ARG A 119 13.52 6.95 10.32
CA ARG A 119 13.13 5.66 9.74
C ARG A 119 11.69 5.64 9.21
N PHE A 120 10.79 6.45 9.76
CA PHE A 120 9.42 6.58 9.26
C PHE A 120 9.43 7.09 7.82
N PHE A 121 10.27 8.10 7.57
CA PHE A 121 10.46 8.65 6.25
C PHE A 121 11.17 7.64 5.35
N ASP A 122 12.22 6.96 5.83
CA ASP A 122 12.89 5.90 5.07
C ASP A 122 11.90 4.80 4.62
N ASP A 123 11.07 4.30 5.54
CA ASP A 123 10.12 3.22 5.26
C ASP A 123 9.05 3.65 4.24
N PHE A 124 8.42 4.82 4.41
CA PHE A 124 7.36 5.25 3.50
C PHE A 124 7.89 5.77 2.15
N ILE A 125 9.13 6.26 2.09
CA ILE A 125 9.79 6.60 0.81
C ILE A 125 10.15 5.31 0.07
N GLN A 126 10.67 4.31 0.78
CA GLN A 126 10.99 3.00 0.21
C GLN A 126 9.72 2.32 -0.32
N MET A 127 8.65 2.26 0.50
CA MET A 127 7.34 1.75 0.08
C MET A 127 6.84 2.47 -1.17
N ALA A 128 6.80 3.81 -1.18
CA ALA A 128 6.39 4.58 -2.36
C ALA A 128 7.21 4.23 -3.62
N CYS A 129 8.51 3.97 -3.45
CA CYS A 129 9.39 3.56 -4.55
C CYS A 129 9.10 2.14 -5.04
N ASP A 130 8.75 1.21 -4.14
CA ASP A 130 8.37 -0.15 -4.52
C ASP A 130 7.04 -0.13 -5.28
N GLU A 131 6.04 0.60 -4.79
CA GLU A 131 4.77 0.82 -5.50
C GLU A 131 4.97 1.46 -6.88
N ALA A 132 5.90 2.41 -7.00
CA ALA A 132 6.23 3.04 -8.28
C ALA A 132 6.85 2.04 -9.27
N LYS A 133 7.68 1.11 -8.80
CA LYS A 133 8.22 0.02 -9.65
C LYS A 133 7.12 -0.95 -10.04
N HIS A 134 6.31 -1.40 -9.09
CA HIS A 134 5.19 -2.32 -9.31
C HIS A 134 4.21 -1.74 -10.31
N PHE A 135 3.85 -0.46 -10.14
CA PHE A 135 3.03 0.28 -11.09
C PHE A 135 3.61 0.23 -12.50
N LYS A 136 4.89 0.59 -12.67
CA LYS A 136 5.54 0.63 -14.00
C LYS A 136 5.56 -0.77 -14.63
N TRP A 137 5.86 -1.80 -13.84
CA TRP A 137 5.81 -3.19 -14.28
C TRP A 137 4.42 -3.56 -14.80
N PHE A 138 3.37 -3.32 -14.02
CA PHE A 138 2.01 -3.60 -14.47
C PHE A 138 1.62 -2.76 -15.68
N TYR A 139 1.91 -1.46 -15.67
CA TYR A 139 1.63 -0.54 -16.76
C TYR A 139 2.18 -1.05 -18.10
N TYR A 140 3.48 -1.34 -18.20
CA TYR A 140 4.06 -1.84 -19.46
C TYR A 140 3.54 -3.24 -19.81
N ARG A 141 3.27 -4.07 -18.80
CA ARG A 141 2.66 -5.38 -19.05
C ARG A 141 1.25 -5.28 -19.63
N LEU A 142 0.51 -4.22 -19.35
CA LEU A 142 -0.78 -3.95 -19.99
C LEU A 142 -0.61 -3.63 -21.47
N GLU A 143 0.34 -2.76 -21.78
CA GLU A 143 0.62 -2.35 -23.17
C GLU A 143 1.03 -3.57 -24.01
N ASP A 144 1.88 -4.45 -23.48
CA ASP A 144 2.27 -5.73 -24.11
C ASP A 144 1.06 -6.64 -24.42
N LEU A 145 0.01 -6.55 -23.59
CA LEU A 145 -1.22 -7.32 -23.75
C LEU A 145 -2.28 -6.59 -24.60
N GLY A 146 -1.94 -5.42 -25.14
CA GLY A 146 -2.81 -4.61 -25.99
C GLY A 146 -3.89 -3.84 -25.24
N ALA A 147 -3.71 -3.60 -23.94
CA ALA A 147 -4.59 -2.81 -23.09
C ALA A 147 -3.85 -1.60 -22.51
N HIS A 148 -4.59 -0.59 -22.05
CA HIS A 148 -4.05 0.65 -21.54
C HIS A 148 -4.58 0.97 -20.14
N TYR A 149 -3.82 1.78 -19.41
CA TYR A 149 -4.27 2.32 -18.14
C TYR A 149 -5.54 3.16 -18.32
N GLY A 150 -6.60 2.82 -17.57
CA GLY A 150 -7.92 3.44 -17.68
C GLY A 150 -8.93 2.68 -18.52
N ASP A 151 -8.52 1.61 -19.24
CA ASP A 151 -9.44 0.82 -20.08
C ASP A 151 -10.51 0.05 -19.28
N LEU A 152 -10.29 -0.14 -17.97
CA LEU A 152 -11.23 -0.83 -17.09
C LEU A 152 -11.64 0.03 -15.89
N PRO A 153 -12.87 -0.18 -15.38
CA PRO A 153 -13.33 0.49 -14.18
C PRO A 153 -12.55 0.02 -12.95
N VAL A 154 -12.25 0.96 -12.06
CA VAL A 154 -11.38 0.74 -10.89
C VAL A 154 -12.07 1.18 -9.60
N HIS A 155 -11.63 0.61 -8.48
CA HIS A 155 -12.11 1.01 -7.16
C HIS A 155 -11.09 1.91 -6.45
N ALA A 156 -11.56 2.88 -5.67
CA ALA A 156 -10.72 3.76 -4.87
C ALA A 156 -10.72 3.39 -3.37
N SER A 157 -10.99 2.13 -3.02
CA SER A 157 -11.24 1.72 -1.62
C SER A 157 -10.09 2.01 -0.66
N ILE A 158 -8.85 1.97 -1.15
CA ILE A 158 -7.67 2.35 -0.35
C ILE A 158 -7.74 3.84 -0.01
N TRP A 159 -8.01 4.71 -1.01
CA TRP A 159 -8.13 6.15 -0.78
C TRP A 159 -9.41 6.58 -0.08
N ASP A 160 -10.46 5.77 -0.09
CA ASP A 160 -11.61 5.97 0.78
C ASP A 160 -11.20 5.73 2.25
N SER A 161 -10.38 4.69 2.51
CA SER A 161 -9.89 4.35 3.85
C SER A 161 -8.86 5.36 4.37
N VAL A 162 -7.88 5.74 3.52
CA VAL A 162 -7.66 7.15 3.17
C VAL A 162 -8.38 8.24 3.99
N LEU A 163 -9.42 8.77 3.40
CA LEU A 163 -10.22 9.85 3.97
C LEU A 163 -10.84 9.47 5.33
N ASP A 164 -11.36 8.24 5.44
CA ASP A 164 -12.07 7.78 6.65
C ASP A 164 -11.20 7.80 7.90
N THR A 165 -9.89 7.53 7.78
CA THR A 165 -8.96 7.54 8.92
C THR A 165 -8.03 8.75 8.94
N ALA A 166 -8.34 9.82 8.19
CA ALA A 166 -7.50 11.03 8.10
C ALA A 166 -7.27 11.74 9.44
N HIS A 167 -8.13 11.49 10.42
CA HIS A 167 -8.07 12.07 11.77
C HIS A 167 -7.20 11.25 12.75
N SER A 168 -6.73 10.06 12.37
CA SER A 168 -5.96 9.19 13.26
C SER A 168 -4.89 8.40 12.51
N MET A 169 -3.63 8.63 12.87
CA MET A 169 -2.51 7.88 12.33
C MET A 169 -2.56 6.40 12.75
N LEU A 170 -2.99 6.12 13.99
CA LEU A 170 -3.21 4.74 14.45
C LEU A 170 -4.23 4.01 13.58
N ALA A 171 -5.37 4.65 13.29
CA ALA A 171 -6.38 4.07 12.42
C ALA A 171 -5.88 3.92 10.98
N ARG A 172 -5.07 4.87 10.47
CA ARG A 172 -4.39 4.74 9.16
C ARG A 172 -3.51 3.49 9.10
N MET A 173 -2.63 3.30 10.08
CA MET A 173 -1.71 2.16 10.08
C MET A 173 -2.47 0.83 10.16
N ALA A 174 -3.49 0.74 11.02
CA ALA A 174 -4.30 -0.47 11.14
C ALA A 174 -5.11 -0.79 9.88
N VAL A 175 -5.83 0.19 9.33
CA VAL A 175 -6.78 -0.07 8.24
C VAL A 175 -6.10 -0.13 6.88
N VAL A 176 -5.14 0.77 6.60
CA VAL A 176 -4.48 0.80 5.29
C VAL A 176 -3.34 -0.20 5.27
N HIS A 177 -2.34 -0.01 6.14
CA HIS A 177 -1.09 -0.76 6.06
C HIS A 177 -1.15 -2.19 6.61
N MET A 178 -2.09 -2.48 7.51
CA MET A 178 -2.22 -3.83 8.09
C MET A 178 -3.44 -4.62 7.58
N VAL A 179 -4.47 -3.96 7.03
CA VAL A 179 -5.65 -4.66 6.47
C VAL A 179 -5.65 -4.68 4.94
N HIS A 180 -5.39 -3.56 4.25
CA HIS A 180 -5.38 -3.55 2.79
C HIS A 180 -4.13 -4.25 2.23
N GLU A 181 -2.92 -3.95 2.72
CA GLU A 181 -1.70 -4.64 2.26
C GLU A 181 -1.73 -6.14 2.57
N ALA A 182 -2.20 -6.50 3.78
CA ALA A 182 -2.33 -7.91 4.15
C ALA A 182 -3.40 -8.66 3.31
N ARG A 183 -4.34 -7.96 2.67
CA ARG A 183 -5.27 -8.57 1.71
C ARG A 183 -4.55 -8.91 0.40
N GLY A 184 -3.54 -8.15 -0.02
CA GLY A 184 -2.64 -8.52 -1.12
C GLY A 184 -2.02 -9.90 -0.88
N LEU A 185 -1.50 -10.15 0.32
CA LEU A 185 -0.92 -11.44 0.71
C LEU A 185 -1.87 -12.63 0.60
N ASP A 186 -3.17 -12.42 0.79
CA ASP A 186 -4.18 -13.47 0.69
C ASP A 186 -4.60 -13.73 -0.77
N VAL A 187 -4.64 -12.68 -1.60
CA VAL A 187 -5.15 -12.73 -2.97
C VAL A 187 -4.08 -13.15 -3.97
N ASN A 188 -2.86 -12.65 -3.81
CA ASN A 188 -1.75 -12.80 -4.75
C ASN A 188 -1.44 -14.28 -5.08
N PRO A 189 -1.35 -15.22 -4.12
CA PRO A 189 -1.08 -16.63 -4.44
C PRO A 189 -2.11 -17.24 -5.42
N SER A 190 -3.39 -16.91 -5.25
CA SER A 190 -4.45 -17.40 -6.14
C SER A 190 -4.38 -16.76 -7.54
N THR A 191 -3.94 -15.51 -7.63
CA THR A 191 -3.76 -14.78 -8.88
C THR A 191 -2.53 -15.28 -9.64
N ILE A 192 -1.41 -15.55 -8.95
CA ILE A 192 -0.20 -16.17 -9.51
C ILE A 192 -0.55 -17.53 -10.12
N ALA A 193 -1.22 -18.40 -9.36
CA ALA A 193 -1.64 -19.72 -9.85
C ALA A 193 -2.56 -19.65 -11.08
N ARG A 194 -3.37 -18.59 -11.19
CA ARG A 194 -4.20 -18.35 -12.38
C ARG A 194 -3.35 -17.94 -13.59
N PHE A 195 -2.35 -17.08 -13.41
CA PHE A 195 -1.43 -16.69 -14.48
C PHE A 195 -0.65 -17.91 -15.00
N ASP A 196 -0.07 -18.72 -14.10
CA ASP A 196 0.63 -19.96 -14.47
C ASP A 196 -0.25 -20.90 -15.27
N LYS A 197 -1.48 -21.16 -14.79
CA LYS A 197 -2.45 -22.01 -15.50
C LYS A 197 -2.81 -21.49 -16.89
N SER A 198 -2.73 -20.18 -17.10
CA SER A 198 -2.98 -19.54 -18.40
C SER A 198 -1.75 -19.46 -19.29
N GLY A 199 -0.57 -19.87 -18.80
CA GLY A 199 0.71 -19.77 -19.49
C GLY A 199 1.35 -18.39 -19.44
N ASP A 200 0.83 -17.46 -18.62
CA ASP A 200 1.37 -16.11 -18.46
C ASP A 200 2.46 -16.06 -17.37
N VAL A 201 3.59 -16.70 -17.68
CA VAL A 201 4.72 -16.82 -16.75
C VAL A 201 5.31 -15.46 -16.38
N VAL A 202 5.25 -14.49 -17.29
CA VAL A 202 5.78 -13.13 -17.06
C VAL A 202 4.97 -12.43 -15.97
N SER A 203 3.63 -12.40 -16.08
CA SER A 203 2.79 -11.79 -15.06
C SER A 203 2.79 -12.55 -13.74
N ALA A 204 2.91 -13.88 -13.76
CA ALA A 204 3.10 -14.68 -12.55
C ALA A 204 4.39 -14.25 -11.82
N ARG A 205 5.52 -14.20 -12.52
CA ARG A 205 6.82 -13.85 -11.93
C ARG A 205 6.87 -12.41 -11.41
N MET A 206 6.25 -11.47 -12.11
CA MET A 206 6.13 -10.10 -11.63
C MET A 206 5.37 -10.05 -10.29
N LEU A 207 4.23 -10.75 -10.21
CA LEU A 207 3.40 -10.75 -9.01
C LEU A 207 4.05 -11.49 -7.84
N GLU A 208 4.93 -12.47 -8.08
CA GLU A 208 5.77 -13.07 -7.04
C GLU A 208 6.74 -12.07 -6.41
N LEU A 209 7.33 -11.18 -7.22
CA LEU A 209 8.23 -10.12 -6.73
C LEU A 209 7.45 -9.10 -5.91
N VAL A 210 6.29 -8.64 -6.44
CA VAL A 210 5.38 -7.75 -5.71
C VAL A 210 4.99 -8.39 -4.37
N HIS A 211 4.56 -9.65 -4.36
CA HIS A 211 4.17 -10.36 -3.15
C HIS A 211 5.26 -10.43 -2.08
N ALA A 212 6.53 -10.46 -2.47
CA ALA A 212 7.64 -10.41 -1.51
C ALA A 212 7.75 -9.03 -0.84
N ASP A 213 7.55 -7.96 -1.59
CA ASP A 213 7.58 -6.58 -1.09
C ASP A 213 6.37 -6.29 -0.17
N GLU A 214 5.20 -6.84 -0.51
CA GLU A 214 3.95 -6.73 0.29
C GLU A 214 4.10 -7.23 1.73
N VAL A 215 4.94 -8.25 1.95
CA VAL A 215 5.24 -8.74 3.31
C VAL A 215 5.96 -7.66 4.12
N VAL A 216 6.92 -6.96 3.49
CA VAL A 216 7.64 -5.84 4.09
C VAL A 216 6.71 -4.64 4.31
N HIS A 217 5.76 -4.41 3.40
CA HIS A 217 4.78 -3.34 3.55
C HIS A 217 3.85 -3.53 4.76
N VAL A 218 3.33 -4.75 4.95
CA VAL A 218 2.59 -5.12 6.17
C VAL A 218 3.44 -4.93 7.42
N GLN A 219 4.72 -5.31 7.34
CA GLN A 219 5.66 -5.14 8.45
C GLN A 219 5.88 -3.66 8.81
N ILE A 220 5.98 -2.77 7.82
CA ILE A 220 6.08 -1.32 8.03
C ILE A 220 4.82 -0.82 8.75
N GLY A 221 3.64 -1.22 8.29
CA GLY A 221 2.37 -0.90 8.96
C GLY A 221 2.32 -1.34 10.41
N HIS A 222 2.65 -2.60 10.66
CA HIS A 222 2.69 -3.19 12.00
C HIS A 222 3.69 -2.47 12.92
N ARG A 223 4.88 -2.14 12.43
CA ARG A 223 5.92 -1.42 13.17
C ARG A 223 5.42 -0.05 13.65
N TRP A 224 4.90 0.76 12.73
CA TRP A 224 4.46 2.11 13.07
C TRP A 224 3.17 2.10 13.89
N PHE A 225 2.29 1.12 13.71
CA PHE A 225 1.16 0.90 14.61
C PHE A 225 1.63 0.62 16.05
N CYS A 226 2.57 -0.30 16.24
CA CYS A 226 3.09 -0.63 17.57
C CYS A 226 3.85 0.54 18.22
N TYR A 227 4.63 1.28 17.43
CA TYR A 227 5.32 2.49 17.89
C TYR A 227 4.32 3.54 18.42
N LEU A 228 3.25 3.80 17.66
CA LEU A 228 2.22 4.77 18.04
C LEU A 228 1.42 4.31 19.26
N LEU A 229 1.09 3.03 19.37
CA LEU A 229 0.44 2.46 20.55
C LEU A 229 1.29 2.67 21.80
N MET A 230 2.59 2.46 21.70
CA MET A 230 3.50 2.70 22.80
C MET A 230 3.61 4.19 23.13
N LYS A 231 3.77 5.07 22.13
CA LYS A 231 3.93 6.52 22.36
C LYS A 231 2.65 7.20 22.89
N HIS A 232 1.47 6.80 22.42
CA HIS A 232 0.22 7.50 22.71
C HIS A 232 -0.71 6.79 23.69
N GLU A 233 -0.67 5.46 23.73
CA GLU A 233 -1.55 4.65 24.58
C GLU A 233 -0.77 3.91 25.69
N GLY A 234 0.56 4.02 25.71
CA GLY A 234 1.42 3.33 26.69
C GLY A 234 1.46 1.81 26.53
N ILE A 235 0.97 1.29 25.38
CA ILE A 235 0.90 -0.16 25.12
C ILE A 235 2.22 -0.63 24.53
N GLY A 236 3.09 -1.13 25.40
CA GLY A 236 4.39 -1.72 25.08
C GLY A 236 5.56 -0.85 25.54
N LYS A 237 6.77 -1.20 25.09
CA LYS A 237 8.01 -0.51 25.45
C LYS A 237 8.87 -0.30 24.20
N LEU A 238 9.70 0.75 24.20
CA LEU A 238 10.76 0.92 23.19
C LEU A 238 11.74 -0.25 23.35
N ALA A 239 12.27 -0.74 22.22
CA ALA A 239 13.42 -1.64 22.27
C ALA A 239 14.60 -0.92 22.92
N GLN A 240 15.49 -1.66 23.58
CA GLN A 240 16.57 -1.10 24.38
C GLN A 240 17.64 -0.35 23.56
N ASP A 241 17.63 -0.49 22.23
CA ASP A 241 18.71 -0.06 21.32
C ASP A 241 18.39 1.16 20.45
N ILE A 242 17.44 2.02 20.87
CA ILE A 242 17.00 3.18 20.08
C ILE A 242 17.67 4.43 20.63
N ASP A 243 18.60 5.01 19.88
CA ASP A 243 19.18 6.33 20.21
C ASP A 243 18.14 7.46 20.07
N GLU A 244 18.47 8.65 20.59
CA GLU A 244 17.56 9.81 20.63
C GLU A 244 17.10 10.28 19.23
N ASP A 245 17.84 9.92 18.18
CA ASP A 245 17.53 10.21 16.77
C ASP A 245 16.71 9.10 16.07
N GLY A 246 16.51 7.95 16.73
CA GLY A 246 15.83 6.78 16.18
C GLY A 246 16.62 6.07 15.08
N ASN A 247 17.95 6.19 15.07
CA ASN A 247 18.87 5.56 14.13
C ASN A 247 19.30 4.13 14.55
N GLY A 248 18.84 3.65 15.71
CA GLY A 248 18.91 2.24 16.07
C GLY A 248 17.86 1.38 15.35
N GLU A 249 17.97 0.05 15.41
CA GLU A 249 16.83 -0.81 15.06
C GLU A 249 15.68 -0.45 16.01
N LEU A 250 14.73 0.35 15.49
CA LEU A 250 13.61 0.98 16.23
C LEU A 250 12.67 -0.01 16.93
N TYR A 251 12.95 -1.30 16.80
CA TYR A 251 12.25 -2.40 17.43
C TYR A 251 13.08 -3.68 17.25
N GLU A 252 13.10 -4.58 18.24
CA GLU A 252 13.44 -5.99 18.03
C GLU A 252 12.52 -6.48 16.91
N PHE A 253 13.02 -6.56 15.67
CA PHE A 253 12.48 -7.52 14.72
C PHE A 253 12.82 -8.91 15.23
N ARG A 254 12.19 -9.33 16.32
CA ARG A 254 11.78 -10.72 16.38
C ARG A 254 10.78 -10.82 15.25
N GLN A 255 11.11 -11.59 14.22
CA GLN A 255 10.09 -12.49 13.68
C GLN A 255 9.30 -12.95 14.91
N VAL A 256 8.05 -12.50 15.07
CA VAL A 256 7.26 -12.95 16.20
C VAL A 256 7.15 -14.43 15.94
N ALA A 257 8.02 -15.21 16.60
CA ALA A 257 7.95 -16.65 16.54
C ALA A 257 6.50 -16.93 16.92
N GLN A 258 5.80 -17.65 16.04
CA GLN A 258 4.44 -18.08 16.34
C GLN A 258 4.46 -18.59 17.77
N PRO A 259 3.65 -18.02 18.69
CA PRO A 259 3.65 -18.48 20.07
C PRO A 259 3.49 -20.00 20.02
N PRO A 260 4.31 -20.76 20.76
CA PRO A 260 4.30 -22.20 20.67
C PRO A 260 2.86 -22.68 20.80
N VAL A 261 2.42 -23.53 19.89
CA VAL A 261 1.06 -24.04 19.92
C VAL A 261 1.02 -25.14 20.97
N ASN A 262 0.11 -25.03 21.94
CA ASN A 262 -0.14 -26.09 22.91
C ASN A 262 -0.60 -27.36 22.16
N ASP A 263 -0.49 -28.53 22.79
CA ASP A 263 -0.89 -29.82 22.19
C ASP A 263 -2.37 -29.86 21.73
N ASP A 264 -3.21 -28.96 22.23
CA ASP A 264 -4.63 -28.81 21.88
C ASP A 264 -4.89 -27.85 20.70
N GLY A 265 -3.84 -27.28 20.09
CA GLY A 265 -3.96 -26.33 18.97
C GLY A 265 -4.15 -24.87 19.39
N THR A 266 -4.14 -24.54 20.69
CA THR A 266 -4.25 -23.16 21.19
C THR A 266 -2.88 -22.47 21.22
N GLU A 267 -2.82 -21.15 20.99
CA GLU A 267 -1.59 -20.38 21.17
C GLU A 267 -1.17 -20.44 22.66
N ALA A 268 0.09 -20.74 22.97
CA ALA A 268 0.65 -20.63 24.32
C ALA A 268 0.44 -19.20 24.88
N GLN A 269 0.54 -19.07 26.20
CA GLN A 269 0.23 -17.85 26.94
C GLN A 269 0.84 -16.61 26.26
N VAL A 270 -0.02 -15.86 25.56
CA VAL A 270 0.38 -14.69 24.77
C VAL A 270 0.86 -13.61 25.74
N ASP A 271 1.99 -12.99 25.40
CA ASP A 271 2.51 -11.85 26.15
C ASP A 271 1.39 -10.80 26.38
N PRO A 272 1.19 -10.30 27.61
CA PRO A 272 0.08 -9.40 27.91
C PRO A 272 0.08 -8.10 27.09
N VAL A 273 1.26 -7.60 26.67
CA VAL A 273 1.36 -6.42 25.81
C VAL A 273 0.87 -6.76 24.41
N GLU A 274 1.33 -7.87 23.86
CA GLU A 274 0.87 -8.36 22.55
C GLU A 274 -0.65 -8.58 22.51
N ALA A 275 -1.23 -9.14 23.57
CA ALA A 275 -2.69 -9.28 23.69
C ALA A 275 -3.41 -7.91 23.65
N GLN A 276 -2.88 -6.88 24.32
CA GLN A 276 -3.43 -5.52 24.29
C GLN A 276 -3.32 -4.90 22.89
N ARG A 277 -2.19 -5.07 22.20
CA ARG A 277 -1.99 -4.57 20.83
C ARG A 277 -2.99 -5.18 19.85
N ARG A 278 -3.15 -6.50 19.89
CA ARG A 278 -4.14 -7.23 19.07
C ARG A 278 -5.55 -6.74 19.33
N LYS A 279 -5.94 -6.64 20.60
CA LYS A 279 -7.27 -6.14 20.99
C LYS A 279 -7.49 -4.73 20.44
N ARG A 280 -6.51 -3.85 20.60
CA ARG A 280 -6.63 -2.46 20.15
C ARG A 280 -6.73 -2.34 18.64
N PHE A 281 -5.94 -3.13 17.90
CA PHE A 281 -6.07 -3.25 16.46
C PHE A 281 -7.46 -3.72 16.05
N GLN A 282 -7.99 -4.76 16.69
CA GLN A 282 -9.33 -5.28 16.40
C GLN A 282 -10.41 -4.22 16.61
N GLU A 283 -10.37 -3.47 17.71
CA GLU A 283 -11.29 -2.36 17.99
C GLU A 283 -11.25 -1.29 16.89
N ILE A 284 -10.04 -0.89 16.48
CA ILE A 284 -9.84 0.10 15.41
C ILE A 284 -10.37 -0.43 14.08
N VAL A 285 -10.09 -1.68 13.72
CA VAL A 285 -10.58 -2.26 12.46
C VAL A 285 -12.10 -2.36 12.46
N VAL A 286 -12.73 -2.79 13.56
CA VAL A 286 -14.20 -2.82 13.68
C VAL A 286 -14.79 -1.42 13.52
N GLN A 287 -14.13 -0.40 14.06
CA GLN A 287 -14.62 0.97 14.03
C GLN A 287 -14.48 1.62 12.64
N PHE A 288 -13.36 1.40 11.95
CA PHE A 288 -12.99 2.21 10.78
C PHE A 288 -12.98 1.43 9.46
N PHE A 289 -12.86 0.10 9.47
CA PHE A 289 -12.87 -0.67 8.22
C PHE A 289 -14.29 -1.03 7.80
N LYS A 290 -14.75 -0.45 6.68
CA LYS A 290 -16.09 -0.68 6.12
C LYS A 290 -16.25 -2.03 5.39
N GLY A 291 -15.14 -2.77 5.20
CA GLY A 291 -15.12 -4.05 4.50
C GLY A 291 -15.34 -5.26 5.43
N ALA A 292 -15.15 -6.46 4.88
CA ALA A 292 -15.10 -7.69 5.67
C ALA A 292 -13.77 -8.40 5.44
N LEU A 293 -13.16 -8.91 6.51
CA LEU A 293 -12.05 -9.85 6.44
C LEU A 293 -12.63 -11.24 6.16
N LYS A 294 -12.12 -11.89 5.12
CA LYS A 294 -12.64 -13.19 4.67
C LYS A 294 -11.48 -14.15 4.41
N PRO A 295 -11.57 -15.39 4.91
CA PRO A 295 -10.62 -16.45 4.57
C PRO A 295 -10.75 -16.88 3.09
N PRO A 296 -9.78 -17.63 2.54
CA PRO A 296 -8.57 -18.12 3.21
C PRO A 296 -7.56 -16.99 3.46
N PHE A 297 -6.91 -17.01 4.63
CA PHE A 297 -5.81 -16.10 4.95
C PHE A 297 -4.49 -16.78 4.66
N ASN A 298 -3.53 -16.03 4.11
CA ASN A 298 -2.15 -16.46 4.02
C ASN A 298 -1.46 -16.27 5.38
N THR A 299 -1.71 -17.20 6.30
CA THR A 299 -1.21 -17.11 7.68
C THR A 299 0.32 -17.04 7.74
N LEU A 300 1.02 -17.76 6.85
CA LEU A 300 2.48 -17.79 6.84
C LEU A 300 3.05 -16.39 6.54
N ASP A 301 2.60 -15.76 5.46
CA ASP A 301 3.14 -14.47 5.05
C ASP A 301 2.63 -13.31 5.91
N ARG A 302 1.37 -13.36 6.37
CA ARG A 302 0.88 -12.43 7.41
C ARG A 302 1.74 -12.47 8.67
N SER A 303 2.17 -13.67 9.08
CA SER A 303 3.05 -13.83 10.25
C SER A 303 4.44 -13.25 10.02
N LYS A 304 5.00 -13.38 8.81
CA LYS A 304 6.27 -12.71 8.45
C LYS A 304 6.14 -11.19 8.52
N GLY A 305 4.98 -10.64 8.18
CA GLY A 305 4.62 -9.23 8.37
C GLY A 305 4.31 -8.83 9.83
N GLY A 306 4.41 -9.76 10.79
CA GLY A 306 4.14 -9.52 12.22
C GLY A 306 2.70 -9.77 12.66
N MET A 307 1.80 -10.14 11.74
CA MET A 307 0.39 -10.39 12.04
C MET A 307 0.11 -11.90 12.19
N THR A 308 0.20 -12.40 13.42
CA THR A 308 -0.27 -13.76 13.75
C THR A 308 -1.81 -13.86 13.67
N ARG A 309 -2.35 -15.08 13.74
CA ARG A 309 -3.79 -15.37 13.65
C ARG A 309 -4.65 -14.52 14.58
N GLY A 310 -4.19 -14.34 15.83
CA GLY A 310 -4.87 -13.53 16.83
C GLY A 310 -5.13 -12.07 16.44
N TRP A 311 -4.42 -11.51 15.45
CA TRP A 311 -4.71 -10.15 14.97
C TRP A 311 -6.00 -10.05 14.17
N TYR A 312 -6.31 -11.06 13.33
CA TYR A 312 -7.34 -10.93 12.29
C TYR A 312 -8.42 -12.01 12.31
N GLU A 313 -8.17 -13.20 12.86
CA GLU A 313 -9.19 -14.26 12.92
C GLU A 313 -10.44 -13.84 13.72
N PRO A 314 -10.33 -13.12 14.85
CA PRO A 314 -11.50 -12.61 15.57
C PRO A 314 -12.34 -11.59 14.79
N LEU A 315 -11.79 -10.99 13.73
CA LEU A 315 -12.46 -10.01 12.87
C LEU A 315 -13.21 -10.66 11.71
N VAL A 316 -13.12 -11.97 11.54
CA VAL A 316 -13.92 -12.69 10.55
C VAL A 316 -15.37 -12.56 10.97
N VAL A 317 -16.13 -11.80 10.19
CA VAL A 317 -17.57 -11.70 10.37
C VAL A 317 -18.17 -13.08 10.07
N VAL A 318 -18.45 -13.86 11.12
CA VAL A 318 -19.32 -15.01 11.02
C VAL A 318 -20.70 -14.44 10.69
N ARG A 319 -21.02 -14.29 9.41
CA ARG A 319 -22.41 -14.17 9.00
C ARG A 319 -23.06 -15.50 9.36
N GLU A 320 -23.76 -15.55 10.49
CA GLU A 320 -24.86 -16.49 10.61
C GLU A 320 -25.68 -16.35 9.32
N ARG A 321 -25.88 -17.48 8.63
CA ARG A 321 -26.74 -17.54 7.44
C ARG A 321 -28.19 -17.30 7.88
N THR A 322 -28.54 -16.08 8.25
CA THR A 322 -29.94 -15.67 8.36
C THR A 322 -30.42 -15.35 6.96
N GLY A 323 -31.42 -16.11 6.53
CA GLY A 323 -31.84 -16.25 5.13
C GLY A 323 -32.27 -14.93 4.50
N PHE A 324 -31.44 -14.41 3.60
CA PHE A 324 -31.85 -13.40 2.64
C PHE A 324 -32.24 -14.10 1.32
N ARG A 325 -33.53 -14.17 1.02
CA ARG A 325 -34.02 -14.50 -0.34
C ARG A 325 -34.04 -13.21 -1.16
N PRO A 326 -33.36 -13.13 -2.31
CA PRO A 326 -33.49 -11.97 -3.17
C PRO A 326 -34.91 -11.92 -3.74
N VAL A 327 -35.58 -10.78 -3.56
CA VAL A 327 -36.85 -10.47 -4.22
C VAL A 327 -36.57 -10.36 -5.73
N THR A 328 -37.18 -11.25 -6.51
CA THR A 328 -37.14 -11.21 -7.98
C THR A 328 -37.90 -9.98 -8.48
N GLY A 329 -37.18 -8.89 -8.78
CA GLY A 329 -37.72 -7.74 -9.49
C GLY A 329 -37.74 -7.98 -11.00
N ARG A 330 -38.94 -7.93 -11.59
CA ARG A 330 -39.22 -8.08 -13.03
C ARG A 330 -38.39 -7.11 -13.89
N ARG A 331 -37.69 -7.65 -14.90
CA ARG A 331 -37.19 -6.86 -16.05
C ARG A 331 -38.39 -6.22 -16.77
N HIS A 332 -38.47 -4.89 -16.79
CA HIS A 332 -39.27 -4.18 -17.78
C HIS A 332 -38.41 -3.98 -19.03
N ALA A 333 -38.78 -4.67 -20.10
CA ALA A 333 -38.25 -4.41 -21.43
C ALA A 333 -38.95 -3.18 -21.99
N VAL A 334 -38.21 -2.12 -22.27
CA VAL A 334 -38.66 -1.03 -23.15
C VAL A 334 -37.91 -1.19 -24.46
N LYS A 335 -38.65 -1.54 -25.52
CA LYS A 335 -38.25 -1.42 -26.91
C LYS A 335 -38.73 -0.06 -27.40
N ASP A 336 -37.83 0.72 -27.99
CA ASP A 336 -38.08 1.55 -29.18
C ASP A 336 -36.70 2.01 -29.68
N LYS A 337 -36.19 1.59 -30.85
CA LYS A 337 -36.54 1.99 -32.22
C LYS A 337 -36.59 3.50 -32.41
N ASP A 338 -35.46 4.10 -32.80
CA ASP A 338 -35.42 4.79 -34.10
C ASP A 338 -34.00 4.94 -34.68
N LYS A 339 -33.94 4.99 -36.01
CA LYS A 339 -32.74 5.10 -36.85
C LYS A 339 -32.49 6.56 -37.23
N SER A 340 -31.22 7.00 -37.31
CA SER A 340 -30.71 7.73 -38.48
C SER A 340 -29.19 7.91 -38.48
N LYS A 341 -28.65 7.86 -39.70
CA LYS A 341 -27.26 7.93 -40.18
C LYS A 341 -26.57 9.29 -39.90
N SER A 342 -25.24 9.30 -39.77
CA SER A 342 -24.31 9.79 -40.81
C SER A 342 -22.83 9.73 -40.40
N VAL A 343 -22.00 9.70 -41.43
CA VAL A 343 -20.56 9.45 -41.57
C VAL A 343 -19.70 10.62 -41.07
N ASP A 344 -18.57 10.36 -40.42
CA ASP A 344 -17.29 10.94 -40.85
C ASP A 344 -16.09 10.09 -40.39
N ALA A 345 -15.14 9.89 -41.29
CA ALA A 345 -13.96 9.05 -41.10
C ALA A 345 -12.75 9.97 -40.89
N THR A 346 -12.27 10.06 -39.65
CA THR A 346 -10.99 10.72 -39.35
C THR A 346 -9.88 9.68 -39.20
N GLU A 347 -8.82 9.95 -39.93
CA GLU A 347 -7.60 9.17 -40.10
C GLU A 347 -6.86 9.00 -38.76
N LYS A 348 -6.55 7.75 -38.36
CA LYS A 348 -5.73 7.48 -37.17
C LYS A 348 -4.26 7.78 -37.46
N PRO A 349 -3.52 8.45 -36.55
CA PRO A 349 -2.09 8.70 -36.74
C PRO A 349 -1.28 7.40 -36.66
N LYS A 350 -0.28 7.27 -37.54
CA LYS A 350 0.67 6.14 -37.55
C LYS A 350 1.52 6.12 -36.27
N PRO A 351 1.80 4.93 -35.69
CA PRO A 351 2.69 4.82 -34.55
C PRO A 351 4.13 5.16 -34.95
N THR A 352 4.78 5.98 -34.13
CA THR A 352 6.23 6.20 -34.11
C THR A 352 6.93 4.90 -33.68
N PRO A 353 8.17 4.62 -34.15
CA PRO A 353 8.83 3.36 -33.81
C PRO A 353 9.20 3.35 -32.33
N SER A 354 8.69 2.36 -31.58
CA SER A 354 9.09 2.12 -30.18
C SER A 354 10.44 1.39 -30.15
N MET A 355 11.29 1.75 -29.19
CA MET A 355 12.45 0.95 -28.81
C MET A 355 12.01 -0.48 -28.45
N THR A 356 12.79 -1.46 -28.86
CA THR A 356 12.53 -2.88 -28.62
C THR A 356 13.02 -3.30 -27.24
N LEU A 357 12.52 -4.41 -26.70
CA LEU A 357 12.97 -5.00 -25.42
C LEU A 357 14.50 -5.24 -25.35
N LYS A 358 15.16 -5.34 -26.51
CA LYS A 358 16.62 -5.45 -26.59
C LYS A 358 17.32 -4.15 -26.20
N ASP A 359 16.71 -3.01 -26.55
CA ASP A 359 17.22 -1.68 -26.25
C ASP A 359 17.01 -1.30 -24.76
N LEU A 360 16.00 -1.87 -24.09
CA LEU A 360 15.76 -1.73 -22.64
C LEU A 360 16.72 -2.58 -21.80
N ALA A 361 17.13 -3.75 -22.31
CA ALA A 361 18.12 -4.61 -21.65
C ALA A 361 19.54 -4.03 -21.72
N GLU A 362 19.86 -3.28 -22.78
CA GLU A 362 21.14 -2.59 -22.95
C GLU A 362 21.22 -1.23 -22.22
N ALA A 363 20.09 -0.64 -21.83
CA ALA A 363 20.02 0.62 -21.10
C ALA A 363 20.09 0.48 -19.56
N LEU A 364 20.14 -0.76 -19.05
CA LEU A 364 20.48 -1.02 -17.66
C LEU A 364 21.99 -0.80 -17.48
N PRO A 365 22.45 -0.06 -16.46
CA PRO A 365 23.87 -0.07 -16.13
C PRO A 365 24.27 -1.52 -15.88
N GLN A 366 25.20 -2.05 -16.70
CA GLN A 366 25.76 -3.36 -16.44
C GLN A 366 26.36 -3.31 -15.03
N ALA A 367 25.95 -4.27 -14.20
CA ALA A 367 26.63 -4.50 -12.93
C ALA A 367 28.13 -4.55 -13.22
N PRO A 368 28.99 -3.87 -12.44
CA PRO A 368 30.42 -4.01 -12.62
C PRO A 368 30.75 -5.50 -12.50
N GLY A 369 31.18 -6.08 -13.61
CA GLY A 369 31.86 -7.35 -13.63
C GLY A 369 33.16 -7.15 -12.88
N ASP A 370 33.24 -7.76 -11.70
CA ASP A 370 34.41 -8.47 -11.19
C ASP A 370 34.10 -8.86 -9.75
N ALA A 371 33.53 -10.05 -9.60
CA ALA A 371 33.49 -10.76 -8.33
C ALA A 371 34.77 -11.58 -8.21
N GLU A 372 35.92 -10.94 -7.99
CA GLU A 372 37.07 -11.55 -7.31
C GLU A 372 37.82 -10.45 -6.52
N ASP A 373 38.03 -10.70 -5.23
CA ASP A 373 38.57 -9.78 -4.21
C ASP A 373 37.72 -8.53 -3.91
N PHE A 374 36.41 -8.79 -3.76
CA PHE A 374 35.37 -8.10 -2.95
C PHE A 374 35.52 -6.59 -2.76
N LYS A 375 35.57 -5.85 -3.87
CA LYS A 375 35.71 -4.39 -3.87
C LYS A 375 35.03 -3.77 -5.06
#